data_AF-A0A961MH66-F1
#
_entry.id   AF-A0A961MH66-F1
#
_cell.length_a   1.000
_cell.length_b   1.000
_cell.length_c   1.000
_cell.angle_alpha   90.00
_cell.angle_beta   90.00
_cell.angle_gamma   90.00
#
_symmetry.space_group_name_H-M   'P 1'
#
loop_
_entity.id
_entity.type
_entity.pdbx_description
1 polymer ?
#
loop_
_entity_poly.entity_id
_entity_poly.type
_entity_poly.pdbx_seq_one_letter_code
_entity_poly.pdbx_strand_id
1 'polypeptide(L)' 'SLELEVHAGHGLTFDTVGPVAAFPKLRELNIGHFLISEAVFIGLEPAIRQMRHLMDAARG' A
#
# COMPACT_ATOMS: atom_id res chain seq x y z
N SER A 1 -5.79 24.95 3.70
CA SER A 1 -5.51 23.54 4.01
C SER A 1 -5.10 23.47 5.47
N LEU A 2 -5.37 22.38 6.20
CA LEU A 2 -5.16 22.26 7.66
C LEU A 2 -3.74 21.77 8.07
N GLU A 3 -2.77 21.76 7.15
CA GLU A 3 -1.38 21.26 7.38
C GLU A 3 -1.27 19.83 7.96
N LEU A 4 -2.31 19.00 7.81
CA LEU A 4 -2.30 17.61 8.29
C LEU A 4 -1.64 16.68 7.27
N GLU A 5 -0.86 15.72 7.77
CA GLU A 5 -0.43 14.55 7.00
C GLU A 5 -1.62 13.62 6.73
N VAL A 6 -1.72 13.12 5.51
CA VAL A 6 -2.79 12.17 5.13
C VAL A 6 -2.22 10.76 5.09
N HIS A 7 -2.83 9.87 5.86
CA HIS A 7 -2.47 8.45 5.96
C HIS A 7 -3.70 7.60 5.60
N ALA A 8 -3.50 6.43 4.98
CA ALA A 8 -4.58 5.49 4.65
C ALA A 8 -4.08 4.04 4.76
N GLY A 9 -4.92 3.03 4.48
CA GLY A 9 -4.42 1.65 4.37
C GLY A 9 -5.39 0.50 4.67
N HIS A 10 -6.53 0.77 5.30
CA HIS A 10 -7.47 -0.31 5.66
C HIS A 10 -8.07 -0.97 4.41
N GLY A 11 -7.92 -2.29 4.32
CA GLY A 11 -8.56 -3.13 3.28
C GLY A 11 -7.87 -3.11 1.91
N LEU A 12 -6.68 -2.52 1.78
CA LEU A 12 -5.96 -2.49 0.52
C LEU A 12 -5.40 -3.86 0.12
N THR A 13 -5.45 -4.13 -1.17
CA THR A 13 -4.95 -5.31 -1.87
C THR A 13 -3.99 -4.89 -2.99
N PHE A 14 -3.35 -5.85 -3.66
CA PHE A 14 -2.52 -5.55 -4.84
C PHE A 14 -3.30 -4.80 -5.95
N ASP A 15 -4.57 -5.15 -6.17
CA ASP A 15 -5.39 -4.54 -7.22
C ASP A 15 -5.88 -3.12 -6.87
N THR A 16 -6.00 -2.83 -5.57
CA THR A 16 -6.65 -1.59 -5.09
C THR A 16 -5.68 -0.56 -4.55
N VAL A 17 -4.42 -0.95 -4.26
CA VAL A 17 -3.42 -0.03 -3.71
C VAL A 17 -3.04 1.09 -4.68
N GLY A 18 -3.03 0.82 -6.00
CA GLY A 18 -2.55 1.76 -7.02
C GLY A 18 -3.27 3.11 -7.01
N PRO A 19 -4.60 3.15 -7.21
CA PRO A 19 -5.36 4.41 -7.18
C PRO A 19 -5.23 5.20 -5.87
N VAL A 20 -5.06 4.52 -4.73
CA VAL A 20 -4.89 5.17 -3.43
C VAL A 20 -3.47 5.73 -3.29
N ALA A 21 -2.44 4.96 -3.68
CA ALA A 21 -1.05 5.38 -3.63
C ALA A 21 -0.76 6.59 -4.53
N ALA A 22 -1.49 6.75 -5.64
CA ALA A 22 -1.39 7.89 -6.54
C ALA A 22 -1.91 9.22 -5.94
N PHE A 23 -2.57 9.22 -4.78
CA PHE A 23 -3.11 10.44 -4.19
C PHE A 23 -2.00 11.39 -3.72
N PRO A 24 -1.86 12.61 -4.27
CA PRO A 24 -0.67 13.45 -4.08
C PRO A 24 -0.38 13.87 -2.63
N LYS A 25 -1.41 13.97 -1.78
CA LYS A 25 -1.26 14.37 -0.37
C LYS A 25 -1.02 13.19 0.57
N LEU A 26 -1.07 11.95 0.06
CA LEU A 26 -0.91 10.75 0.86
C LEU A 26 0.55 10.52 1.24
N ARG A 27 0.82 10.57 2.55
CA ARG A 27 2.15 10.37 3.12
C ARG A 27 2.50 8.90 3.27
N GLU A 28 1.56 8.09 3.76
CA GLU A 28 1.82 6.70 4.15
C GLU A 28 0.60 5.79 3.92
N LEU A 29 0.90 4.51 3.63
CA LEU A 29 -0.08 3.42 3.56
C LEU A 29 0.25 2.33 4.58
N ASN A 30 -0.65 2.14 5.55
CA ASN A 30 -0.53 1.13 6.59
C ASN A 30 -1.38 -0.10 6.25
N ILE A 31 -0.74 -1.16 5.75
CA ILE A 31 -1.41 -2.37 5.24
C ILE A 31 -1.02 -3.55 6.13
N GLY A 32 -2.01 -4.26 6.67
CA GLY A 32 -1.82 -5.38 7.60
C GLY A 32 -2.33 -6.70 7.04
N HIS A 33 -3.61 -6.99 7.28
CA HIS A 33 -4.24 -8.29 7.02
C HIS A 33 -3.90 -8.87 5.63
N PHE A 34 -4.00 -8.07 4.57
CA PHE A 34 -3.70 -8.54 3.21
C PHE A 34 -2.25 -9.02 3.04
N LEU A 35 -1.26 -8.28 3.55
CA LEU A 35 0.15 -8.68 3.46
C LEU A 35 0.43 -9.99 4.19
N ILE A 36 -0.17 -10.20 5.37
CA ILE A 36 -0.01 -11.44 6.13
C ILE A 36 -0.72 -12.60 5.43
N SER A 37 -1.92 -12.39 4.88
CA SER A 37 -2.65 -13.41 4.13
C SER A 37 -1.88 -13.85 2.88
N GLU A 38 -1.32 -12.92 2.10
CA GLU A 38 -0.49 -13.24 0.94
C GLU A 38 0.83 -13.93 1.34
N ALA A 39 1.43 -13.51 2.46
CA ALA A 39 2.68 -14.09 2.95
C ALA A 39 2.58 -15.58 3.26
N VAL A 40 1.39 -16.12 3.55
CA VAL A 40 1.17 -17.57 3.73
C VAL A 40 1.48 -18.35 2.45
N PHE A 41 1.30 -17.74 1.28
CA PHE A 41 1.49 -18.39 -0.03
C PHE A 41 2.85 -18.09 -0.65
N ILE A 42 3.29 -16.84 -0.59
CA ILE A 42 4.50 -16.38 -1.31
C ILE A 42 5.65 -15.98 -0.36
N GLY A 43 5.44 -16.02 0.95
CA GLY A 43 6.37 -15.51 1.94
C GLY A 43 6.22 -14.01 2.20
N LEU A 44 6.63 -13.56 3.39
CA LEU A 44 6.44 -12.18 3.83
C LEU A 44 7.26 -11.17 3.02
N GLU A 45 8.53 -11.47 2.73
CA GLU A 45 9.38 -10.57 1.96
C GLU A 45 8.85 -10.36 0.53
N PRO A 46 8.49 -11.41 -0.25
CA PRO A 46 7.87 -11.22 -1.55
C PRO A 46 6.56 -10.44 -1.52
N ALA A 47 5.68 -10.69 -0.54
CA ALA A 47 4.43 -9.93 -0.39
C ALA A 47 4.67 -8.43 -0.17
N ILE A 48 5.62 -8.08 0.71
CA ILE A 48 6.01 -6.69 0.97
C ILE A 48 6.61 -6.05 -0.28
N ARG A 49 7.52 -6.75 -0.97
CA ARG A 49 8.17 -6.23 -2.19
C ARG A 49 7.16 -5.97 -3.31
N GLN A 50 6.22 -6.89 -3.53
CA GLN A 50 5.14 -6.73 -4.50
C GLN A 50 4.29 -5.50 -4.19
N MET A 51 3.81 -5.37 -2.95
CA MET A 51 3.01 -4.22 -2.52
C MET A 51 3.76 -2.90 -2.72
N ARG A 52 5.04 -2.89 -2.33
CA ARG A 52 5.89 -1.71 -2.47
C ARG A 52 6.08 -1.31 -3.94
N HIS A 53 6.34 -2.29 -4.80
CA HIS A 53 6.48 -2.05 -6.24
C HIS A 53 5.22 -1.40 -6.84
N LEU A 54 4.03 -1.87 -6.48
CA LEU A 54 2.76 -1.31 -6.96
C LEU A 54 2.54 0.13 -6.43
N MET A 55 2.89 0.39 -5.18
CA MET A 55 2.84 1.73 -4.59
C MET A 55 3.78 2.71 -5.28
N ASP A 56 5.01 2.30 -5.58
CA ASP A 56 6.00 3.13 -6.27
C ASP A 56 5.57 3.39 -7.72
N ALA A 57 5.13 2.34 -8.45
CA ALA A 57 4.65 2.46 -9.83
C ALA A 57 3.44 3.40 -9.96
N ALA A 58 2.57 3.46 -8.96
CA ALA A 58 1.44 4.37 -8.93
C ALA A 58 1.80 5.84 -8.63
N ARG A 59 2.97 6.07 -8.02
CA ARG A 59 3.45 7.41 -7.66
C ARG A 59 4.31 8.07 -8.74
N GLY A 60 4.92 7.26 -9.63
CA GLY A 60 5.82 7.72 -10.69
C GLY A 60 7.26 7.71 -10.25
#